data_AF-A0A8T6ZP52-F1
#
_entry.id   AF-A0A8T6ZP52-F1
#
_cell.length_a   1.000
_cell.length_b   1.000
_cell.length_c   1.000
_cell.angle_alpha   90.00
_cell.angle_beta   90.00
_cell.angle_gamma   90.00
#
_symmetry.space_group_name_H-M   'P 1'
#
loop_
_entity.id
_entity.type
_entity.pdbx_description
1 polymer ?
#
loop_
_entity_poly.entity_id
_entity_poly.type
_entity_poly.pdbx_seq_one_letter_code
_entity_poly.pdbx_strand_id
1 'polypeptide(L)' 'MDITRLAIEKNRVFFAALLVVLLSGIAAYRDMPRSEDPGFIIRVALVQTLFPGASAERV' A
#
# COMPACT_ATOMS: atom_id res chain seq x y z
N MET A 1 -32.49 -12.60 -3.22
CA MET A 1 -31.78 -11.79 -4.24
C MET A 1 -31.44 -12.71 -5.39
N ASP A 2 -31.96 -12.46 -6.59
CA ASP A 2 -31.75 -13.36 -7.74
C ASP A 2 -30.71 -12.76 -8.71
N ILE A 3 -29.46 -12.73 -8.25
CA ILE A 3 -28.32 -12.15 -8.99
C ILE A 3 -28.06 -12.90 -10.30
N THR A 4 -28.32 -14.21 -10.32
CA THR A 4 -28.16 -15.06 -11.50
C THR A 4 -29.18 -14.71 -12.57
N ARG A 5 -30.46 -14.54 -12.19
CA ARG A 5 -31.49 -14.09 -13.13
C ARG A 5 -31.16 -12.72 -13.71
N LEU A 6 -30.75 -11.77 -12.87
CA LEU A 6 -30.39 -10.42 -13.30
C LEU A 6 -29.19 -10.42 -14.27
N ALA A 7 -28.18 -11.25 -14.02
CA ALA A 7 -27.03 -11.41 -14.90
C ALA A 7 -27.42 -11.97 -16.28
N ILE A 8 -28.40 -12.89 -16.33
CA ILE A 8 -28.89 -13.50 -17.57
C ILE A 8 -29.78 -12.51 -18.34
N GLU A 9 -30.75 -11.88 -17.67
CA GLU A 9 -31.68 -10.93 -18.30
C GLU A 9 -30.99 -9.66 -18.80
N LYS A 10 -29.99 -9.17 -18.07
CA LYS A 10 -29.20 -7.99 -18.42
C LYS A 10 -27.79 -8.35 -18.87
N ASN A 11 -27.66 -9.40 -19.69
CA ASN A 11 -26.37 -9.95 -20.13
C ASN A 11 -25.39 -8.90 -20.68
N ARG A 12 -25.84 -7.94 -21.51
CA ARG A 12 -24.98 -6.89 -22.07
C ARG A 12 -24.39 -5.98 -20.99
N VAL A 13 -25.21 -5.58 -20.02
CA VAL A 13 -24.78 -4.75 -18.90
C VAL A 13 -23.83 -5.55 -18.00
N PHE A 14 -24.15 -6.83 -17.77
CA PHE A 14 -23.31 -7.73 -16.98
C PHE A 14 -21.93 -7.93 -17.61
N PHE A 15 -21.86 -8.21 -18.91
CA PHE A 15 -20.58 -8.35 -19.63
C PHE A 15 -19.80 -7.03 -19.68
N ALA A 16 -20.48 -5.90 -19.85
CA ALA A 16 -19.82 -4.59 -19.79
C ALA A 16 -19.21 -4.33 -18.40
N ALA A 17 -19.97 -4.61 -17.33
CA ALA A 17 -19.47 -4.49 -15.96
C ALA A 17 -18.31 -5.45 -15.68
N LEU A 18 -18.41 -6.70 -16.15
CA LEU A 18 -17.34 -7.69 -16.04
C LEU A 18 -16.06 -7.22 -16.75
N LEU A 19 -16.19 -6.65 -17.95
CA LEU A 19 -15.06 -6.11 -18.69
C LEU A 19 -14.39 -4.96 -17.94
N VAL A 20 -15.19 -4.04 -17.37
CA VAL A 20 -14.66 -2.94 -16.55
C VAL A 20 -13.90 -3.48 -15.35
N VAL A 21 -14.48 -4.44 -14.62
CA VAL A 21 -13.84 -5.07 -13.45
C VAL A 21 -12.52 -5.73 -13.84
N LEU A 22 -12.47 -6.45 -14.97
CA LEU A 22 -11.25 -7.09 -15.46
C LEU A 22 -10.17 -6.07 -15.82
N LEU A 23 -10.50 -5.03 -16.59
CA LEU A 23 -9.55 -4.01 -16.99
C LEU A 23 -9.03 -3.21 -15.79
N SER A 24 -9.91 -2.84 -14.87
CA SER A 24 -9.53 -2.19 -13.61
C SER A 24 -8.65 -3.08 -12.76
N GLY A 25 -8.93 -4.38 -12.68
CA GLY A 25 -8.10 -5.35 -11.97
C GLY A 25 -6.69 -5.46 -12.55
N ILE A 26 -6.57 -5.49 -13.89
CA ILE A 26 -5.26 -5.51 -14.56
C ILE A 26 -4.48 -4.21 -14.31
N ALA A 27 -5.16 -3.06 -14.39
CA ALA A 27 -4.54 -1.76 -14.09
C ALA A 27 -4.05 -1.72 -12.64
N ALA A 28 -4.91 -2.08 -11.69
CA ALA A 28 -4.57 -2.12 -10.26
C ALA A 28 -3.40 -3.08 -9.98
N TYR A 29 -3.35 -4.25 -10.63
CA TYR A 29 -2.25 -5.20 -10.46
C TYR A 29 -0.90 -4.66 -10.95
N ARG A 30 -0.90 -3.85 -12.01
CA ARG A 30 0.30 -3.20 -12.55
C ARG A 30 0.78 -2.07 -11.65
N ASP A 31 -0.14 -1.29 -11.10
CA ASP A 31 0.18 -0.15 -10.24
C ASP A 31 0.42 -0.55 -8.76
N MET A 32 0.12 -1.79 -8.40
CA MET A 32 0.29 -2.29 -7.04
C MET A 32 1.78 -2.20 -6.63
N PRO A 33 2.11 -1.44 -5.56
CA PRO A 33 3.48 -1.34 -5.10
C PRO A 33 3.95 -2.70 -4.58
N ARG A 34 5.15 -3.10 -4.99
CA ARG A 34 5.77 -4.36 -4.58
C ARG A 34 7.08 -4.03 -3.91
N SER A 35 7.24 -4.49 -2.68
CA SER A 35 8.50 -4.41 -1.95
C SER A 35 8.66 -5.73 -1.20
N GLU A 36 9.78 -6.40 -1.44
CA GLU A 36 10.11 -7.67 -0.78
C GLU A 36 10.39 -7.45 0.71
N ASP A 37 11.01 -6.31 1.05
CA ASP A 37 11.21 -5.82 2.41
C ASP A 37 10.80 -4.33 2.48
N PRO A 38 9.52 -4.02 2.81
CA PRO A 38 9.05 -2.65 2.86
C PRO A 38 9.75 -1.89 4.00
N GLY A 39 10.51 -0.86 3.63
CA GLY A 39 11.20 -0.01 4.60
C GLY A 39 10.25 0.60 5.62
N PHE A 40 10.61 0.48 6.90
CA PHE A 40 9.90 1.12 8.01
C PHE A 40 10.74 2.28 8.56
N ILE A 41 10.07 3.31 9.07
CA ILE A 41 10.75 4.48 9.61
C ILE A 41 11.32 4.12 10.99
N ILE A 42 12.66 4.02 11.09
CA ILE A 42 13.35 3.90 12.38
C ILE A 42 13.42 5.28 13.02
N ARG A 43 12.55 5.52 14.01
CA ARG A 43 12.50 6.78 14.76
C ARG A 43 13.50 6.75 15.92
N VAL A 44 14.76 7.00 15.61
CA VAL A 44 15.83 7.14 16.61
C VAL A 44 16.38 8.57 16.57
N ALA A 45 16.46 9.19 17.74
CA ALA A 45 17.13 10.49 17.91
C ALA A 45 18.37 10.28 18.77
N LEU A 46 19.53 10.68 18.26
CA LEU A 46 20.80 10.63 18.97
C LEU A 46 21.07 12.01 19.57
N VAL A 47 21.04 12.10 20.91
CA VAL A 47 21.44 13.31 21.62
C VAL A 47 22.91 13.19 21.96
N GLN A 48 23.74 14.04 21.37
CA GLN A 48 25.18 14.14 21.69
C GLN A 48 25.45 15.47 22.39
N THR A 49 26.02 15.41 23.58
CA THR A 49 26.51 16.58 24.32
C THR A 49 28.04 16.55 24.31
N LEU A 50 28.64 17.32 23.41
CA LEU A 50 30.09 17.45 23.33
C LEU A 50 30.56 18.56 24.29
N PHE A 51 31.35 18.21 25.30
CA PHE A 51 32.00 19.18 26.17
C PHE A 51 33.54 19.05 26.08
N PRO A 52 34.19 19.78 25.15
CA PRO A 52 35.62 19.64 24.91
C PRO A 52 36.42 20.18 26.10
N GLY A 53 37.30 19.35 26.66
CA GLY A 53 38.23 19.74 27.72
C GLY A 53 37.79 19.43 29.16
N ALA A 54 36.65 18.77 29.37
CA ALA A 54 36.26 18.27 30.69
C ALA A 54 36.68 16.81 30.93
N SER A 55 37.06 16.51 32.17
CA SER A 55 37.28 15.13 32.63
C SER A 55 35.97 14.33 32.59
N ALA A 56 36.04 13.02 32.35
CA ALA A 56 34.85 12.16 32.24
C ALA A 56 33.90 12.23 33.44
N GLU A 57 34.39 12.54 34.65
CA GLU A 57 33.56 12.75 35.85
C GLU A 57 32.73 14.05 35.86
N ARG A 58 32.99 14.98 34.93
CA ARG A 58 32.33 16.30 34.83
C ARG A 58 31.37 16.40 33.64
N VAL A 59 31.15 15.30 32.91
CA VAL A 59 30.25 15.19 31.76
C VAL A 59 29.07 14.30 32.13
#